data_AF-A0A6C0LEG5-F1
#
_entry.id   AF-A0A6C0LEG5-F1
#
_cell.length_a   1.000
_cell.length_b   1.000
_cell.length_c   1.000
_cell.angle_alpha   90.00
_cell.angle_beta   90.00
_cell.angle_gamma   90.00
#
_symmetry.space_group_name_H-M   'P 1'
#
loop_
_entity.id
_entity.type
_entity.pdbx_description
1 polymer ?
#
loop_
_entity_poly.entity_id
_entity_poly.type
_entity_poly.pdbx_seq_one_letter_code
_entity_poly.pdbx_strand_id
1 'polypeptide(L)'
;MNFINHVFDTEEVCRIFVLKMFNNTWSMINKIIDNAEKDIIKGNYEKDRRQMLIQLVQTRINVFLNKLNESIFIFNYQFNYNISIPIESFDLDEKYDFLLNLDNTNVCTDINSID
;
A
#
# COMPACT_ATOMS: atom_id res chain seq x y z
N MET A 1 36.69 -8.85 0.92
CA MET A 1 36.31 -7.43 0.94
C MET A 1 34.80 -7.40 0.83
N ASN A 2 34.12 -7.21 1.97
CA ASN A 2 32.66 -7.38 2.07
C ASN A 2 31.97 -6.25 1.30
N PHE A 3 31.15 -6.60 0.32
CA PHE A 3 30.43 -5.68 -0.55
C PHE A 3 29.34 -4.85 0.18
N ILE A 4 29.18 -5.09 1.49
CA ILE A 4 28.25 -4.39 2.39
C ILE A 4 29.05 -3.45 3.31
N ASN A 5 29.95 -2.65 2.75
CA ASN A 5 30.60 -1.60 3.52
C ASN A 5 29.76 -0.33 3.40
N HIS A 6 29.02 -0.03 4.47
CA HIS A 6 28.33 1.23 4.77
C HIS A 6 27.44 1.82 3.66
N VAL A 7 26.19 1.33 3.55
CA VAL A 7 25.13 2.05 2.81
C VAL A 7 24.75 3.36 3.53
N PHE A 8 24.96 3.40 4.86
CA PHE A 8 24.67 4.55 5.71
C PHE A 8 25.83 4.84 6.67
N ASP A 9 26.13 6.13 6.85
CA ASP A 9 27.24 6.61 7.69
C ASP A 9 26.96 6.43 9.19
N THR A 10 25.70 6.53 9.62
CA THR A 10 25.29 6.38 11.02
C THR A 10 23.97 5.62 11.16
N GLU A 11 23.73 5.06 12.35
CA GLU A 11 22.46 4.42 12.71
C GLU A 11 21.29 5.40 12.60
N GLU A 12 21.49 6.65 13.04
CA GLU A 12 20.47 7.70 12.99
C GLU A 12 20.01 7.98 11.55
N VAL A 13 20.96 8.09 10.61
CA VAL A 13 20.64 8.30 9.19
C VAL A 13 19.85 7.11 8.63
N CYS A 14 20.22 5.89 8.98
CA CYS A 14 19.51 4.69 8.53
C CYS A 14 18.11 4.58 9.14
N ARG A 15 17.92 4.91 10.43
CA ARG A 15 16.59 4.99 11.07
C ARG A 15 15.69 6.00 10.37
N ILE A 16 16.20 7.19 10.06
CA ILE A 16 15.46 8.22 9.31
C ILE A 16 15.08 7.71 7.92
N PHE A 17 15.99 7.01 7.24
CA PHE A 17 15.73 6.41 5.94
C PHE A 17 14.60 5.36 6.01
N VAL A 18 14.68 4.41 6.94
CA VAL A 18 13.64 3.36 7.12
C VAL A 18 12.28 3.99 7.45
N LEU A 19 12.25 5.00 8.33
CA LEU A 19 11.02 5.72 8.65
C LEU A 19 10.43 6.44 7.42
N LYS A 20 11.26 7.10 6.62
CA LYS A 20 10.81 7.72 5.36
C LYS A 20 10.28 6.67 4.38
N MET A 21 10.95 5.53 4.28
CA MET A 21 10.49 4.40 3.44
C MET A 21 9.13 3.88 3.89
N PHE A 22 8.93 3.71 5.20
CA PHE A 22 7.62 3.31 5.75
C PHE A 22 6.52 4.31 5.38
N ASN A 23 6.73 5.60 5.64
CA ASN A 23 5.75 6.65 5.34
C ASN A 23 5.43 6.74 3.84
N ASN A 24 6.46 6.59 2.99
CA ASN A 24 6.30 6.59 1.54
C ASN A 24 5.51 5.36 1.07
N THR A 25 5.80 4.18 1.60
CA THR A 25 5.07 2.93 1.30
C THR A 25 3.61 3.07 1.71
N TRP A 26 3.34 3.54 2.93
CA TRP A 26 1.97 3.80 3.41
C TRP A 26 1.22 4.78 2.47
N SER A 27 1.84 5.91 2.13
CA SER A 27 1.24 6.89 1.22
C SER A 27 0.97 6.31 -0.17
N MET A 28 1.89 5.52 -0.71
CA MET A 28 1.74 4.91 -2.02
C MET A 28 0.64 3.84 -2.04
N ILE A 29 0.55 3.03 -1.00
CA ILE A 29 -0.52 2.03 -0.82
C ILE A 29 -1.87 2.73 -0.87
N ASN A 30 -2.07 3.78 -0.05
CA ASN A 30 -3.35 4.50 -0.04
C ASN A 30 -3.67 5.11 -1.41
N LYS A 31 -2.70 5.70 -2.10
CA LYS A 31 -2.90 6.20 -3.48
C LYS A 31 -3.31 5.11 -4.46
N ILE A 32 -2.76 3.90 -4.34
CA ILE A 32 -3.14 2.77 -5.19
C ILE A 32 -4.59 2.36 -4.91
N ILE A 33 -4.98 2.30 -3.65
CA ILE A 33 -6.35 1.98 -3.22
C ILE A 33 -7.34 3.04 -3.73
N ASP A 34 -7.05 4.33 -3.51
CA ASP A 34 -7.91 5.44 -3.97
C ASP A 34 -8.12 5.43 -5.50
N ASN A 35 -7.07 5.06 -6.25
CA ASN A 35 -7.18 4.95 -7.70
C ASN A 35 -8.02 3.73 -8.11
N ALA A 36 -7.85 2.60 -7.42
CA ALA A 36 -8.66 1.41 -7.67
C ALA A 36 -10.14 1.65 -7.38
N GLU A 37 -10.47 2.36 -6.29
CA GLU A 37 -11.84 2.79 -5.99
C GLU A 37 -12.44 3.60 -7.15
N LYS A 38 -11.73 4.64 -7.61
CA LYS A 38 -12.17 5.48 -8.73
C LYS A 38 -12.40 4.68 -10.01
N ASP A 39 -11.50 3.73 -10.30
CA ASP A 39 -11.60 2.87 -11.47
C ASP A 39 -12.80 1.92 -11.38
N ILE A 40 -13.09 1.36 -10.19
CA ILE A 40 -14.27 0.52 -9.95
C ILE A 40 -15.56 1.32 -10.15
N ILE A 41 -15.65 2.51 -9.53
CA ILE A 41 -16.82 3.39 -9.63
C ILE A 41 -17.05 3.81 -11.08
N LYS A 42 -16.01 4.30 -11.76
CA LYS A 42 -16.11 4.78 -13.15
C LYS A 42 -16.38 3.64 -14.13
N GLY A 43 -15.75 2.49 -13.90
CA GLY A 43 -15.84 1.32 -14.77
C GLY A 43 -17.14 0.54 -14.62
N ASN A 44 -17.93 0.82 -13.57
CA ASN A 44 -19.12 0.06 -13.19
C ASN A 44 -18.83 -1.46 -13.22
N TYR A 45 -17.70 -1.86 -12.64
CA TYR A 45 -17.23 -3.23 -12.76
C TYR A 45 -18.14 -4.20 -12.02
N GLU A 46 -18.51 -5.29 -12.67
CA GLU A 46 -19.12 -6.45 -12.03
C GLU A 46 -18.13 -7.12 -11.06
N LYS A 47 -18.65 -7.89 -10.10
CA LYS A 47 -17.88 -8.46 -8.99
C LYS A 47 -16.62 -9.22 -9.44
N ASP A 48 -16.71 -10.04 -10.49
CA ASP A 48 -15.57 -10.82 -10.99
C ASP A 48 -14.46 -9.92 -11.56
N ARG A 49 -14.82 -8.84 -12.24
CA ARG A 49 -13.85 -7.86 -12.75
C ARG A 49 -13.22 -7.04 -11.62
N ARG A 50 -13.98 -6.74 -10.55
CA ARG A 50 -13.43 -6.11 -9.34
C ARG A 50 -12.41 -7.00 -8.66
N GLN A 51 -12.70 -8.30 -8.53
CA GLN A 51 -11.74 -9.25 -7.97
C GLN A 51 -10.44 -9.28 -8.77
N MET A 52 -10.52 -9.30 -10.11
CA MET A 52 -9.33 -9.25 -10.96
C MET A 52 -8.53 -7.95 -10.77
N LEU A 53 -9.21 -6.80 -10.66
CA LEU A 53 -8.54 -5.53 -10.36
C LEU A 53 -7.87 -5.56 -8.97
N ILE A 54 -8.56 -6.07 -7.95
CA ILE A 54 -8.02 -6.19 -6.59
C ILE A 54 -6.77 -7.07 -6.57
N GLN A 55 -6.72 -8.17 -7.33
CA GLN A 55 -5.52 -9.00 -7.46
C GLN A 55 -4.33 -8.23 -8.09
N LEU A 56 -4.60 -7.37 -9.07
CA LEU A 56 -3.56 -6.50 -9.65
C LEU A 56 -3.08 -5.45 -8.65
N VAL A 57 -4.01 -4.88 -7.88
CA VAL A 57 -3.71 -3.92 -6.79
C VAL A 57 -2.87 -4.58 -5.70
N GLN A 58 -3.24 -5.78 -5.25
CA GLN A 58 -2.47 -6.59 -4.29
C GLN A 58 -1.04 -6.84 -4.79
N THR A 59 -0.90 -7.28 -6.04
CA THR A 59 0.42 -7.52 -6.66
C THR A 59 1.27 -6.25 -6.64
N ARG A 60 0.67 -5.10 -6.96
CA ARG A 60 1.37 -3.82 -6.97
C ARG A 60 1.77 -3.36 -5.57
N ILE A 61 0.91 -3.54 -4.57
CA ILE A 61 1.19 -3.21 -3.17
C ILE A 61 2.34 -4.07 -2.63
N ASN A 62 2.35 -5.37 -2.94
CA ASN A 62 3.41 -6.29 -2.52
C ASN A 62 4.81 -5.85 -2.99
N VAL A 63 4.92 -5.21 -4.17
CA VAL A 63 6.21 -4.65 -4.63
C VAL A 63 6.73 -3.57 -3.67
N PHE A 64 5.86 -2.72 -3.12
CA PHE A 64 6.27 -1.68 -2.18
C PHE A 64 6.58 -2.26 -0.80
N LEU A 65 5.79 -3.23 -0.33
CA LEU A 65 6.06 -3.94 0.93
C LEU A 65 7.41 -4.67 0.89
N ASN A 66 7.72 -5.35 -0.22
CA ASN A 66 9.00 -6.05 -0.37
C ASN A 66 10.19 -5.08 -0.30
N LYS A 67 10.11 -3.91 -0.95
CA LYS A 67 11.17 -2.89 -0.88
C LYS A 67 11.35 -2.31 0.53
N LEU A 68 10.26 -2.15 1.28
CA LEU A 68 10.33 -1.76 2.68
C LEU A 68 10.99 -2.85 3.52
N ASN A 69 10.62 -4.12 3.32
CA ASN A 69 11.22 -5.26 4.01
C ASN A 69 12.71 -5.40 3.72
N GLU A 70 13.15 -5.19 2.48
CA GLU A 70 14.57 -5.13 2.11
C GLU A 70 15.30 -4.01 2.87
N SER A 71 14.68 -2.83 3.00
CA SER A 71 15.26 -1.71 3.74
C SER A 71 15.41 -2.02 5.23
N ILE A 72 14.40 -2.65 5.84
CA ILE A 72 14.44 -3.09 7.25
C ILE A 72 15.50 -4.19 7.44
N PHE A 73 15.61 -5.12 6.50
CA PHE A 73 16.62 -6.17 6.53
C PHE A 73 18.04 -5.59 6.52
N ILE A 74 18.31 -4.61 5.67
CA ILE A 74 19.60 -3.90 5.64
C ILE A 74 19.89 -3.23 6.98
N PHE A 75 18.90 -2.55 7.57
CA PHE A 75 19.05 -1.92 8.89
C PHE A 75 19.37 -2.95 9.99
N ASN A 76 18.58 -4.02 10.06
CA ASN A 76 18.75 -5.10 11.03
C ASN A 76 20.14 -5.74 10.92
N TYR A 77 20.60 -6.01 9.69
CA TYR A 77 21.92 -6.57 9.44
C TYR A 77 23.06 -5.61 9.84
N GLN A 78 22.97 -4.34 9.44
CA GLN A 78 24.05 -3.37 9.65
C GLN A 78 24.22 -3.01 11.14
N PHE A 79 23.13 -2.93 11.90
CA PHE A 79 23.12 -2.44 13.28
C PHE A 79 22.75 -3.50 14.32
N ASN A 80 22.62 -4.77 13.91
CA ASN A 80 22.30 -5.91 14.77
C ASN A 80 20.99 -5.73 15.56
N TYR A 81 19.94 -5.34 14.84
CA TYR A 81 18.56 -5.28 15.36
C TYR A 81 17.70 -6.40 14.77
N ASN A 82 16.50 -6.57 15.32
CA ASN A 82 15.48 -7.49 14.82
C ASN A 82 14.11 -6.80 14.73
N ILE A 83 14.06 -5.71 13.97
CA ILE A 83 12.81 -4.98 13.71
C ILE A 83 12.04 -5.70 12.60
N SER A 84 10.72 -5.78 12.76
CA SER A 84 9.81 -6.17 11.69
C SER A 84 8.60 -5.24 11.70
N ILE A 85 7.98 -5.05 10.54
CA ILE A 85 6.73 -4.31 10.41
C ILE A 85 5.65 -5.33 10.04
N PRO A 86 4.69 -5.60 10.93
CA PRO A 86 3.57 -6.50 10.64
C PRO A 86 2.78 -5.98 9.43
N ILE A 87 2.34 -6.87 8.54
CA ILE A 87 1.60 -6.48 7.33
C ILE A 87 0.23 -5.86 7.67
N GLU A 88 -0.31 -6.24 8.82
CA GLU A 88 -1.52 -5.71 9.43
C GLU A 88 -1.40 -4.20 9.69
N SER A 89 -0.18 -3.68 9.83
CA SER A 89 0.09 -2.24 10.00
C SER A 89 -0.29 -1.39 8.77
N PHE A 90 -0.83 -1.99 7.72
CA PHE A 90 -1.26 -1.33 6.48
C PHE A 90 -2.78 -1.44 6.24
N ASP A 91 -3.53 -2.14 7.11
CA ASP A 91 -4.98 -2.33 7.04
C ASP A 91 -5.46 -2.83 5.67
N LEU A 92 -4.69 -3.73 5.04
CA LEU A 92 -4.92 -4.12 3.65
C LEU A 92 -6.19 -4.96 3.45
N ASP A 93 -6.48 -5.85 4.39
CA ASP A 93 -7.67 -6.70 4.31
C ASP A 93 -8.96 -5.85 4.30
N GLU A 94 -9.06 -4.89 5.23
CA GLU A 94 -10.18 -3.94 5.29
C GLU A 94 -10.31 -3.12 3.99
N LYS A 95 -9.18 -2.67 3.44
CA LYS A 95 -9.15 -1.92 2.17
C LYS A 95 -9.61 -2.77 0.98
N TYR A 96 -9.19 -4.04 0.92
CA TYR A 96 -9.62 -4.93 -0.16
C TYR A 96 -11.09 -5.34 -0.04
N ASP A 97 -11.56 -5.59 1.18
CA ASP A 97 -12.96 -5.89 1.45
C ASP A 97 -13.85 -4.70 1.09
N PHE A 98 -13.41 -3.47 1.38
CA PHE A 98 -14.09 -2.26 0.94
C PHE A 98 -14.19 -2.18 -0.60
N LEU A 99 -13.08 -2.37 -1.32
CA LEU A 99 -13.07 -2.33 -2.78
C LEU A 99 -13.98 -3.41 -3.41
N LEU A 100 -14.03 -4.59 -2.81
CA LEU A 100 -14.84 -5.70 -3.32
C LEU A 100 -16.34 -5.41 -3.21
N ASN A 101 -16.75 -4.80 -2.09
CA ASN A 101 -18.16 -4.56 -1.73
C ASN A 101 -18.64 -3.15 -2.06
N LEU A 102 -17.94 -2.43 -2.94
CA LEU A 102 -18.28 -1.07 -3.34
C LEU A 102 -19.57 -1.05 -4.18
N ASP A 103 -20.74 -0.96 -3.55
CA ASP A 103 -22.01 -0.93 -4.28
C ASP A 103 -22.14 0.35 -5.13
N ASN A 104 -22.73 0.22 -6.32
CA ASN A 104 -22.96 1.34 -7.24
C ASN A 104 -24.02 2.36 -6.73
N THR A 105 -24.48 2.23 -5.49
CA THR A 105 -25.64 2.94 -4.94
C THR A 105 -25.41 4.41 -4.64
N ASN A 106 -24.23 4.97 -4.91
CA ASN A 106 -24.00 6.43 -4.82
C ASN A 106 -24.08 7.18 -6.16
N VAL A 107 -24.60 6.56 -7.22
CA VAL A 107 -24.86 7.25 -8.50
C VAL A 107 -26.33 7.12 -8.91
N CYS A 108 -27.26 7.66 -8.10
CA CYS A 108 -28.50 8.33 -8.54
C CYS A 108 -29.40 8.61 -7.32
N THR A 109 -29.25 9.76 -6.68
CA THR A 109 -30.39 10.41 -6.00
C THR A 109 -30.54 11.78 -6.62
N ASP A 110 -31.36 11.81 -7.66
CA ASP A 110 -32.21 12.89 -8.14
C ASP A 110 -31.94 14.30 -7.58
N ILE A 111 -31.22 15.13 -8.34
CA ILE A 111 -31.34 16.61 -8.26
C ILE A 111 -32.11 17.10 -9.50
N ASN A 112 -33.09 16.33 -9.96
CA ASN A 112 -34.06 16.74 -11.00
C ASN A 112 -35.52 16.64 -10.51
N SER A 113 -35.78 16.96 -9.24
CA SER A 113 -37.15 17.26 -8.80
C SER A 113 -37.16 18.36 -7.73
N ILE A 114 -37.13 19.60 -8.17
CA ILE A 114 -37.84 20.69 -7.48
C ILE A 114 -38.64 21.38 -8.58
N ASP A 115 -39.96 21.32 -8.43
CA ASP A 115 -40.97 21.99 -9.26
C ASP A 115 -40.72 23.51 -9.40
#